data_AF-A0A7J9JYR3-F1
#
_entry.id   AF-A0A7J9JYR3-F1
#
_cell.length_a   1.000
_cell.length_b   1.000
_cell.length_c   1.000
_cell.angle_alpha   90.00
_cell.angle_beta   90.00
_cell.angle_gamma   90.00
#
_symmetry.space_group_name_H-M   'P 1'
#
loop_
_entity.id
_entity.type
_entity.pdbx_description
1 polymer ?
#
loop_
_entity_poly.entity_id
_entity_poly.type
_entity_poly.pdbx_seq_one_letter_code
_entity_poly.pdbx_strand_id
1 'polypeptide(L)'
;MNGFVNVVKELPPEISSKEPHRVDCSKRKGQFDYIESVLPFLLKYHYVSITPAVSQRRDRYPKYAKAALCQACYRALKLTESLEKKANKLLEAIPKPFLSLHLRFEPDMVAYSQCQYSGLSPTSMKALEAARGDDRKPWTGEAARIWRNRGKCPLTPNETAFILQALSIPTNTSIYLAAGDGLMEIEGLTSIYSNVVTKSALLSGEDFETMHGNTKAALDYCVSINSDSYMATYFGNMDKMVAAMRAFKGLYKTLFLSRRAFAEFTSRGLEGKPLMEALWKAHKDDFIKGRGSALSDCFCEFKL
;
A
#
# COMPACT_ATOMS: atom_id res chain seq x y z
N MET A 1 -8.05 -2.96 -31.68
CA MET A 1 -8.57 -4.31 -31.39
C MET A 1 -9.76 -4.15 -30.47
N ASN A 2 -10.98 -4.36 -30.97
CA ASN A 2 -12.13 -4.54 -30.08
C ASN A 2 -11.90 -5.88 -29.36
N GLY A 3 -11.86 -5.86 -28.03
CA GLY A 3 -11.67 -7.08 -27.25
C GLY A 3 -12.89 -8.01 -27.38
N PHE A 4 -12.77 -9.24 -26.88
CA PHE A 4 -13.88 -10.20 -26.81
C PHE A 4 -15.04 -9.74 -25.90
N VAL A 5 -14.83 -8.67 -25.12
CA VAL A 5 -15.80 -8.10 -24.19
C VAL A 5 -15.91 -6.60 -24.46
N ASN A 6 -17.13 -6.12 -24.72
CA ASN A 6 -17.43 -4.70 -24.82
C ASN A 6 -17.66 -4.13 -23.41
N VAL A 7 -16.76 -3.25 -22.97
CA VAL A 7 -16.90 -2.53 -21.70
C VAL A 7 -17.56 -1.19 -21.99
N VAL A 8 -18.71 -0.94 -21.36
CA VAL A 8 -19.48 0.30 -21.51
C VAL A 8 -19.42 1.12 -20.21
N LYS A 9 -19.42 2.45 -20.31
CA LYS A 9 -19.47 3.34 -19.14
C LYS A 9 -20.86 3.42 -18.53
N GLU A 10 -21.87 3.37 -19.39
CA GLU A 10 -23.28 3.43 -19.03
C GLU A 10 -23.99 2.22 -19.64
N LEU A 11 -25.00 1.72 -18.94
CA LEU A 11 -25.81 0.62 -19.45
C LEU A 11 -26.60 1.09 -20.67
N PRO A 12 -26.72 0.27 -21.72
CA PRO A 12 -27.58 0.57 -22.85
C PRO A 12 -29.03 0.88 -22.39
N PRO A 13 -29.74 1.83 -23.03
CA PRO A 13 -31.10 2.22 -22.65
C PRO A 13 -32.09 1.04 -22.52
N GLU A 14 -31.87 -0.02 -23.30
CA GLU A 14 -32.71 -1.22 -23.34
C GLU A 14 -32.57 -2.11 -22.09
N ILE A 15 -31.50 -1.89 -21.31
CA ILE A 15 -31.14 -2.67 -20.10
C ILE A 15 -31.20 -1.78 -18.86
N SER A 16 -30.94 -0.47 -18.97
CA SER A 16 -30.87 0.46 -17.83
C SER A 16 -32.14 0.51 -16.97
N SER A 17 -33.30 0.22 -17.56
CA SER A 17 -34.60 0.16 -16.88
C SER A 17 -34.93 -1.20 -16.26
N LYS A 18 -34.10 -2.23 -16.47
CA LYS A 18 -34.32 -3.59 -15.98
C LYS A 18 -33.46 -3.84 -14.73
N GLU A 19 -33.98 -4.65 -13.82
CA GLU A 19 -33.19 -5.17 -12.70
C GLU A 19 -32.38 -6.40 -13.15
N PRO A 20 -31.07 -6.48 -12.86
CA PRO A 20 -30.28 -7.65 -13.16
C PRO A 20 -30.68 -8.83 -12.28
N HIS A 21 -30.59 -10.04 -12.82
CA HIS A 21 -30.68 -11.23 -11.98
C HIS A 21 -29.47 -11.30 -11.04
N ARG A 22 -29.72 -11.26 -9.73
CA ARG A 22 -28.65 -11.27 -8.73
C ARG A 22 -28.11 -12.68 -8.53
N VAL A 23 -26.80 -12.84 -8.68
CA VAL A 23 -26.08 -14.08 -8.45
C VAL A 23 -25.22 -13.93 -7.20
N ASP A 24 -25.57 -14.68 -6.15
CA ASP A 24 -24.80 -14.71 -4.91
C ASP A 24 -23.47 -15.45 -5.10
N CYS A 25 -22.39 -14.69 -5.11
CA CYS A 25 -21.02 -15.13 -5.18
C CYS A 25 -20.29 -14.93 -3.85
N SER A 26 -21.01 -14.91 -2.72
CA SER A 26 -20.42 -14.84 -1.37
C SER A 26 -19.45 -16.00 -1.13
N LYS A 27 -18.46 -15.79 -0.25
CA LYS A 27 -17.49 -16.84 0.10
C LYS A 27 -18.21 -18.02 0.76
N ARG A 28 -18.12 -19.19 0.13
CA ARG A 28 -18.65 -20.46 0.66
C ARG A 28 -17.49 -21.39 1.07
N LYS A 29 -17.78 -22.39 1.93
CA LYS A 29 -16.84 -23.50 2.16
C LYS A 29 -16.75 -24.31 0.85
N GLY A 30 -15.53 -24.60 0.39
CA GLY A 30 -15.30 -25.30 -0.89
C GLY A 30 -14.72 -24.41 -1.99
N GLN A 31 -14.67 -24.96 -3.20
CA GLN A 31 -14.22 -24.28 -4.41
C GLN A 31 -15.39 -23.50 -5.03
N PHE A 32 -15.10 -22.36 -5.65
CA PHE A 32 -16.06 -21.57 -6.41
C PHE A 32 -15.55 -21.51 -7.84
N ASP A 33 -16.43 -21.78 -8.79
CA ASP A 33 -16.09 -21.81 -10.21
C ASP A 33 -17.14 -20.99 -10.99
N TYR A 34 -16.69 -19.98 -11.72
CA TYR A 34 -17.58 -19.09 -12.46
C TYR A 34 -18.33 -19.80 -13.61
N ILE A 35 -17.76 -20.86 -14.20
CA ILE A 35 -18.41 -21.63 -15.26
C ILE A 35 -19.58 -22.43 -14.70
N GLU A 36 -19.44 -23.01 -13.50
CA GLU A 36 -20.53 -23.77 -12.88
C GLU A 36 -21.52 -22.86 -12.15
N SER A 37 -21.02 -21.80 -11.50
CA SER A 37 -21.81 -21.01 -10.54
C SER A 37 -22.46 -19.77 -11.15
N VAL A 38 -21.92 -19.22 -12.24
CA VAL A 38 -22.37 -17.94 -12.81
C VAL A 38 -22.84 -18.09 -14.26
N LEU A 39 -22.11 -18.84 -15.09
CA LEU A 39 -22.44 -19.00 -16.51
C LEU A 39 -23.87 -19.50 -16.78
N PRO A 40 -24.45 -20.47 -16.03
CA PRO A 40 -25.83 -20.91 -16.28
C PRO A 40 -26.85 -19.78 -16.08
N PHE A 41 -26.62 -18.92 -15.08
CA PHE A 41 -27.47 -17.74 -14.84
C PHE A 41 -27.27 -16.68 -15.92
N LEU A 42 -26.04 -16.45 -16.36
CA LEU A 42 -25.75 -15.54 -17.45
C LEU A 42 -26.42 -15.99 -18.76
N LEU A 43 -26.33 -17.28 -19.10
CA LEU A 43 -26.98 -17.85 -20.30
C LEU A 43 -28.50 -17.81 -20.22
N LYS A 44 -29.08 -17.96 -19.02
CA LYS A 44 -30.54 -17.92 -18.83
C LYS A 44 -31.09 -16.49 -18.84
N TYR A 45 -30.49 -15.61 -18.05
CA TYR A 45 -31.04 -14.27 -17.79
C TYR A 45 -30.43 -13.17 -18.66
N HIS A 46 -29.28 -13.41 -19.31
CA HIS A 46 -28.54 -12.48 -20.18
C HIS A 46 -28.05 -11.19 -19.52
N TYR A 47 -28.61 -10.82 -18.36
CA TYR A 47 -28.25 -9.68 -17.55
C TYR A 47 -28.22 -10.10 -16.08
N VAL A 48 -27.00 -10.22 -15.53
CA VAL A 48 -26.77 -10.67 -14.16
C VAL A 48 -25.92 -9.66 -13.40
N SER A 49 -26.12 -9.60 -12.09
CA SER A 49 -25.28 -8.85 -11.16
C SER A 49 -24.66 -9.80 -10.15
N ILE A 50 -23.34 -9.73 -10.01
CA ILE A 50 -22.57 -10.61 -9.12
C ILE A 50 -22.41 -9.92 -7.76
N THR A 51 -22.90 -10.54 -6.69
CA THR A 51 -22.84 -9.99 -5.33
C THR A 51 -22.25 -10.98 -4.34
N PRO A 52 -21.19 -10.65 -3.57
CA PRO A 52 -20.43 -9.41 -3.62
C PRO A 52 -19.55 -9.33 -4.87
N ALA A 53 -19.22 -8.11 -5.31
CA ALA A 53 -18.32 -7.83 -6.43
C ALA A 53 -16.85 -8.12 -6.05
N VAL A 54 -16.57 -9.36 -5.64
CA VAL A 54 -15.25 -9.84 -5.25
C VAL A 54 -14.89 -11.06 -6.08
N SER A 55 -13.67 -11.07 -6.61
CA SER A 55 -13.13 -12.29 -7.20
C SER A 55 -12.95 -13.34 -6.12
N GLN A 56 -13.61 -14.49 -6.29
CA GLN A 56 -13.34 -15.68 -5.50
C GLN A 56 -12.02 -16.27 -6.01
N ARG A 57 -10.90 -16.04 -5.30
CA ARG A 57 -9.57 -16.60 -5.67
C ARG A 57 -9.47 -18.14 -5.54
N ARG A 58 -10.59 -18.87 -5.60
CA ARG A 58 -10.67 -20.32 -5.44
C ARG A 58 -10.98 -21.05 -6.74
N ASP A 59 -10.75 -20.40 -7.87
CA ASP A 59 -10.91 -21.01 -9.18
C ASP A 59 -9.95 -22.20 -9.35
N ARG A 60 -10.45 -23.25 -10.01
CA ARG A 60 -9.73 -24.51 -10.30
C ARG A 60 -8.69 -24.37 -11.42
N TYR A 61 -8.31 -23.14 -11.78
CA TYR A 61 -7.39 -22.90 -12.88
C TYR A 61 -6.01 -23.53 -12.60
N PRO A 62 -5.39 -24.14 -13.63
CA PRO A 62 -4.01 -24.61 -13.54
C PRO A 62 -3.07 -23.43 -13.29
N LYS A 63 -1.86 -23.70 -12.78
CA LYS A 63 -0.89 -22.66 -12.37
C LYS A 63 -0.62 -21.61 -13.47
N TYR A 64 -0.47 -22.05 -14.72
CA TYR A 64 -0.21 -21.16 -15.86
C TYR A 64 -1.38 -20.19 -16.12
N ALA A 65 -2.63 -20.65 -16.00
CA ALA A 65 -3.81 -19.81 -16.22
C ALA A 65 -3.99 -18.80 -15.09
N LYS A 66 -3.67 -19.19 -13.83
CA LYS A 66 -3.61 -18.25 -12.69
C LYS A 66 -2.56 -17.16 -12.90
N ALA A 67 -1.38 -17.54 -13.36
CA ALA A 67 -0.32 -16.59 -13.68
C ALA A 67 -0.73 -15.64 -14.81
N ALA A 68 -1.27 -16.17 -15.91
CA ALA A 68 -1.75 -15.38 -17.04
C ALA A 68 -2.85 -14.39 -16.64
N LEU A 69 -3.86 -14.84 -15.88
CA LEU A 69 -4.92 -13.97 -15.36
C LEU A 69 -4.33 -12.85 -14.50
N CYS A 70 -3.43 -13.18 -13.59
CA CYS A 70 -2.79 -12.20 -12.72
C CYS A 70 -1.99 -11.17 -13.52
N GLN A 71 -1.15 -11.60 -14.46
CA GLN A 71 -0.38 -10.71 -15.34
C GLN A 71 -1.29 -9.83 -16.19
N ALA A 72 -2.38 -10.39 -16.73
CA ALA A 72 -3.39 -9.62 -17.48
C ALA A 72 -4.05 -8.55 -16.60
N CYS A 73 -4.41 -8.86 -15.36
CA CYS A 73 -4.98 -7.88 -14.42
C CYS A 73 -4.00 -6.74 -14.12
N TYR A 74 -2.73 -7.04 -13.84
CA TYR A 74 -1.73 -5.99 -13.60
C TYR A 74 -1.46 -5.16 -14.87
N ARG A 75 -1.42 -5.78 -16.05
CA ARG A 75 -1.25 -5.08 -17.33
C ARG A 75 -2.45 -4.20 -17.70
N ALA A 76 -3.65 -4.59 -17.30
CA ALA A 76 -4.89 -3.86 -17.55
C ALA A 76 -5.09 -2.68 -16.59
N LEU A 77 -4.45 -2.69 -15.42
CA LEU A 77 -4.56 -1.61 -14.44
C LEU A 77 -3.82 -0.36 -14.93
N LYS A 78 -4.57 0.57 -15.51
CA LYS A 78 -4.08 1.85 -16.01
C LYS A 78 -4.79 3.01 -15.34
N LEU A 79 -4.06 4.12 -15.15
CA LEU A 79 -4.66 5.38 -14.72
C LEU A 79 -5.40 6.03 -15.89
N THR A 80 -6.28 6.97 -15.59
CA THR A 80 -6.85 7.84 -16.62
C THR A 80 -5.74 8.71 -17.21
N GLU A 81 -5.87 9.08 -18.49
CA GLU A 81 -4.83 9.87 -19.18
C GLU A 81 -4.46 11.16 -18.46
N SER A 82 -5.46 11.85 -17.89
CA SER A 82 -5.24 13.07 -17.09
C SER A 82 -4.36 12.81 -15.87
N LEU A 83 -4.61 11.70 -15.17
CA LEU A 83 -3.87 11.34 -13.97
C LEU A 83 -2.48 10.78 -14.30
N GLU A 84 -2.35 10.03 -15.39
CA GLU A 84 -1.06 9.55 -15.91
C GLU A 84 -0.15 10.72 -16.29
N LYS A 85 -0.66 11.75 -16.96
CA LYS A 85 0.11 12.98 -17.25
C LYS A 85 0.60 13.66 -15.97
N LYS A 86 -0.24 13.78 -14.94
CA LYS A 86 0.17 14.35 -13.65
C LYS A 86 1.23 13.49 -12.95
N ALA A 87 1.09 12.16 -12.99
CA ALA A 87 2.06 11.23 -12.43
C ALA A 87 3.42 11.28 -13.16
N ASN A 88 3.41 11.42 -14.49
CA ASN A 88 4.65 11.55 -15.26
C ASN A 88 5.38 12.85 -14.93
N LYS A 89 4.66 13.98 -14.80
CA LYS A 89 5.25 15.24 -14.33
C LYS A 89 5.90 15.11 -12.95
N LEU A 90 5.23 14.43 -12.01
CA LEU A 90 5.82 14.11 -10.70
C LEU A 90 7.10 13.30 -10.85
N LEU A 91 7.05 12.22 -11.65
CA LEU A 91 8.20 11.35 -11.87
C LEU A 91 9.39 12.09 -12.48
N GLU A 92 9.17 12.98 -13.43
CA GLU A 92 10.22 13.79 -14.07
C GLU A 92 10.83 14.81 -13.10
N ALA A 93 10.02 15.40 -12.21
CA ALA A 93 10.48 16.43 -11.27
C ALA A 93 11.26 15.87 -10.06
N ILE A 94 11.09 14.59 -9.71
CA ILE A 94 11.81 13.97 -8.58
C ILE A 94 13.25 13.65 -9.00
N PRO A 95 14.28 14.18 -8.33
CA PRO A 95 15.69 13.89 -8.62
C PRO A 95 15.98 12.39 -8.63
N LYS A 96 16.72 11.89 -9.63
CA LYS A 96 17.07 10.48 -9.79
C LYS A 96 18.53 10.20 -9.39
N PRO A 97 18.84 9.01 -8.84
CA PRO A 97 17.91 7.97 -8.41
C PRO A 97 17.19 8.34 -7.11
N PHE A 98 16.02 7.75 -6.86
CA PHE A 98 15.24 8.03 -5.64
C PHE A 98 14.63 6.78 -4.99
N LEU A 99 14.47 6.88 -3.66
CA LEU A 99 13.71 5.96 -2.84
C LEU A 99 12.28 6.48 -2.68
N SER A 100 11.28 5.69 -3.05
CA SER A 100 9.90 5.98 -2.66
C SER A 100 9.62 5.37 -1.29
N LEU A 101 9.35 6.20 -0.29
CA LEU A 101 9.03 5.80 1.07
C LEU A 101 7.53 5.97 1.31
N HIS A 102 6.80 4.87 1.47
CA HIS A 102 5.42 4.89 1.91
C HIS A 102 5.36 4.89 3.44
N LEU A 103 4.96 6.02 4.02
CA LEU A 103 5.00 6.24 5.46
C LEU A 103 3.59 6.47 6.01
N ARG A 104 3.13 5.52 6.83
CA ARG A 104 1.77 5.50 7.36
C ARG A 104 1.72 5.85 8.85
N PHE A 105 1.94 7.13 9.17
CA PHE A 105 1.87 7.69 10.53
C PHE A 105 0.88 8.86 10.64
N GLU A 106 -0.32 8.65 10.11
CA GLU A 106 -1.43 9.61 10.16
C GLU A 106 -2.36 9.36 11.37
N PRO A 107 -3.09 10.38 11.85
CA PRO A 107 -3.99 10.29 13.00
C PRO A 107 -5.00 9.14 12.90
N ASP A 108 -5.60 8.95 11.72
CA ASP A 108 -6.59 7.89 11.46
C ASP A 108 -5.97 6.51 11.63
N MET A 109 -4.73 6.31 11.15
CA MET A 109 -4.02 5.05 11.26
C MET A 109 -3.61 4.76 12.71
N VAL A 110 -3.12 5.78 13.44
CA VAL A 110 -2.74 5.65 14.85
C VAL A 110 -3.96 5.36 15.72
N ALA A 111 -5.07 6.09 15.50
CA ALA A 111 -6.34 5.87 16.18
C ALA A 111 -6.92 4.48 15.89
N TYR A 112 -6.96 4.06 14.62
CA TYR A 112 -7.40 2.73 14.21
C TYR A 112 -6.58 1.62 14.86
N SER A 113 -5.27 1.83 14.99
CA SER A 113 -4.36 0.87 15.63
C SER A 113 -4.44 0.87 17.16
N GLN A 114 -5.21 1.79 17.77
CA GLN A 114 -5.34 1.99 19.22
C GLN A 114 -3.97 2.14 19.92
N CYS A 115 -3.02 2.78 19.25
CA CYS A 115 -1.67 2.96 19.77
C CYS A 115 -1.53 4.30 20.49
N GLN A 116 -0.67 4.31 21.50
CA GLN A 116 -0.26 5.51 22.22
C GLN A 116 1.22 5.77 21.95
N TYR A 117 1.56 7.05 21.79
CA TYR A 117 2.92 7.54 21.64
C TYR A 117 3.13 8.67 22.64
N SER A 118 4.29 8.67 23.29
CA SER A 118 4.75 9.80 24.09
C SER A 118 5.47 10.81 23.20
N GLY A 119 5.48 12.08 23.62
CA GLY A 119 6.27 13.13 22.95
C GLY A 119 5.73 13.59 21.60
N LEU A 120 4.46 13.30 21.26
CA LEU A 120 3.82 13.93 20.12
C LEU A 120 3.66 15.43 20.37
N SER A 121 3.80 16.23 19.31
CA SER A 121 3.54 17.66 19.39
C SER A 121 2.08 17.95 19.80
N PRO A 122 1.79 19.12 20.39
CA PRO A 122 0.41 19.50 20.75
C PRO A 122 -0.55 19.42 19.56
N THR A 123 -0.08 19.80 18.37
CA THR A 123 -0.86 19.72 17.11
C THR A 123 -1.17 18.27 16.73
N SER A 124 -0.17 17.39 16.75
CA SER A 124 -0.36 15.96 16.48
C SER A 124 -1.27 15.29 17.50
N MET A 125 -1.13 15.63 18.80
CA MET A 125 -2.05 15.13 19.83
C MET A 125 -3.49 15.56 19.56
N LYS A 126 -3.73 16.84 19.24
CA LYS A 126 -5.07 17.33 18.91
C LYS A 126 -5.67 16.61 17.71
N ALA A 127 -4.89 16.41 16.64
CA ALA A 127 -5.33 15.69 15.46
C ALA A 127 -5.63 14.21 15.76
N LEU A 128 -4.81 13.57 16.60
CA LEU A 128 -5.01 12.20 17.03
C LEU A 128 -6.27 12.02 17.88
N GLU A 129 -6.52 12.89 18.86
CA GLU A 129 -7.74 12.81 19.67
C GLU A 129 -9.00 13.01 18.81
N ALA A 130 -8.96 13.94 17.86
CA ALA A 130 -10.05 14.12 16.90
C ALA A 130 -10.32 12.87 16.05
N ALA A 131 -9.26 12.14 15.66
CA ALA A 131 -9.38 10.91 14.88
C ALA A 131 -9.83 9.68 15.69
N ARG A 132 -9.64 9.68 17.02
CA ARG A 132 -10.12 8.60 17.90
C ARG A 132 -11.63 8.62 18.04
N GLY A 133 -12.22 9.81 18.20
CA GLY A 133 -13.60 9.94 18.63
C GLY A 133 -13.84 9.26 19.98
N ASP A 134 -15.09 8.92 20.28
CA ASP A 134 -15.48 8.45 21.61
C ASP A 134 -15.18 6.97 21.88
N ASP A 135 -15.11 6.14 20.83
CA ASP A 135 -15.10 4.68 20.96
C ASP A 135 -13.70 4.03 20.84
N ARG A 136 -12.67 4.77 20.42
CA ARG A 136 -11.33 4.21 20.12
C ARG A 136 -10.31 4.58 21.17
N LYS A 137 -10.50 4.06 22.38
CA LYS A 137 -9.53 4.23 23.47
C LYS A 137 -8.21 3.53 23.14
N PRO A 138 -7.06 4.18 23.35
CA PRO A 138 -5.76 3.54 23.16
C PRO A 138 -5.53 2.46 24.21
N TRP A 139 -4.75 1.44 23.84
CA TRP A 139 -4.19 0.52 24.83
C TRP A 139 -3.22 1.28 25.75
N THR A 140 -3.18 0.91 27.03
CA THR A 140 -2.29 1.51 28.04
C THR A 140 -1.49 0.43 28.78
N GLY A 141 -0.42 0.84 29.48
CA GLY A 141 0.41 -0.03 30.30
C GLY A 141 0.95 -1.25 29.55
N GLU A 142 0.86 -2.42 30.17
CA GLU A 142 1.38 -3.68 29.61
C GLU A 142 0.66 -4.09 28.32
N ALA A 143 -0.66 -3.83 28.22
CA ALA A 143 -1.42 -4.13 27.01
C ALA A 143 -0.89 -3.34 25.80
N ALA A 144 -0.55 -2.06 26.00
CA ALA A 144 0.06 -1.23 24.96
C ALA A 144 1.42 -1.78 24.51
N ARG A 145 2.26 -2.18 25.47
CA ARG A 145 3.58 -2.77 25.19
C ARG A 145 3.47 -4.06 24.39
N ILE A 146 2.61 -4.98 24.82
CA ILE A 146 2.34 -6.25 24.11
C ILE A 146 1.81 -5.96 22.70
N TRP A 147 0.88 -5.01 22.56
CA TRP A 147 0.30 -4.64 21.28
C TRP A 147 1.34 -4.09 20.30
N ARG A 148 2.20 -3.17 20.77
CA ARG A 148 3.32 -2.62 20.01
C ARG A 148 4.34 -3.71 19.62
N ASN A 149 4.71 -4.59 20.55
CA ASN A 149 5.62 -5.71 20.31
C ASN A 149 5.06 -6.77 19.33
N ARG A 150 3.73 -6.83 19.13
CA ARG A 150 3.11 -7.61 18.05
C ARG A 150 3.21 -6.94 16.68
N GLY A 151 3.88 -5.79 16.58
CA GLY A 151 4.01 -5.00 15.36
C GLY A 151 2.69 -4.35 14.91
N LYS A 152 1.76 -4.11 15.84
CA LYS A 152 0.44 -3.55 15.52
C LYS A 152 0.46 -2.04 15.37
N CYS A 153 1.38 -1.36 16.03
CA CYS A 153 1.53 0.08 15.97
C CYS A 153 2.39 0.51 14.78
N PRO A 154 2.04 1.61 14.07
CA PRO A 154 2.88 2.16 13.01
C PRO A 154 4.26 2.62 13.52
N LEU A 155 5.23 2.81 12.61
CA LEU A 155 6.49 3.47 12.97
C LEU A 155 6.27 4.98 12.97
N THR A 156 6.85 5.69 13.93
CA THR A 156 6.96 7.15 13.82
C THR A 156 7.97 7.52 12.71
N PRO A 157 7.96 8.77 12.19
CA PRO A 157 8.98 9.22 11.25
C PRO A 157 10.41 9.12 11.81
N ASN A 158 10.60 9.42 13.10
CA ASN A 158 11.90 9.27 13.77
C ASN A 158 12.36 7.80 13.85
N GLU A 159 11.46 6.89 14.22
CA GLU A 159 11.75 5.46 14.24
C GLU A 159 12.06 4.93 12.83
N THR A 160 11.37 5.46 11.83
CA THR A 160 11.63 5.14 10.42
C THR A 160 13.01 5.61 10.00
N ALA A 161 13.39 6.86 10.30
CA ALA A 161 14.72 7.39 10.02
C ALA A 161 15.82 6.54 10.65
N PHE A 162 15.63 6.13 11.91
CA PHE A 162 16.57 5.26 12.61
C PHE A 162 16.75 3.91 11.91
N ILE A 163 15.66 3.28 11.47
CA ILE A 163 15.74 2.01 10.73
C ILE A 163 16.45 2.22 9.40
N LEU A 164 16.19 3.31 8.67
CA LEU A 164 16.88 3.62 7.41
C LEU A 164 18.39 3.77 7.63
N GLN A 165 18.82 4.41 8.72
CA GLN A 165 20.24 4.49 9.10
C GLN A 165 20.82 3.11 9.45
N ALA A 166 20.08 2.26 10.17
CA ALA A 166 20.50 0.89 10.47
C ALA A 166 20.65 0.04 9.19
N LEU A 167 19.87 0.34 8.15
CA LEU A 167 19.97 -0.23 6.81
C LEU A 167 21.06 0.40 5.93
N SER A 168 21.85 1.32 6.48
CA SER A 168 22.90 2.06 5.77
C SER A 168 22.38 2.85 4.56
N ILE A 169 21.14 3.35 4.62
CA ILE A 169 20.59 4.25 3.60
C ILE A 169 21.24 5.63 3.75
N PRO A 170 22.00 6.14 2.76
CA PRO A 170 22.71 7.41 2.86
C PRO A 170 21.76 8.58 3.15
N THR A 171 22.15 9.49 4.05
CA THR A 171 21.31 10.64 4.44
C THR A 171 21.05 11.64 3.32
N ASN A 172 21.90 11.66 2.28
CA ASN A 172 21.70 12.45 1.07
C ASN A 172 20.79 11.76 0.01
N THR A 173 20.23 10.59 0.31
CA THR A 173 19.29 9.89 -0.59
C THR A 173 18.09 10.77 -0.91
N SER A 174 17.77 10.93 -2.19
CA SER A 174 16.51 11.56 -2.62
C SER A 174 15.34 10.65 -2.26
N ILE A 175 14.43 11.12 -1.41
CA ILE A 175 13.27 10.38 -0.95
C ILE A 175 12.01 11.03 -1.50
N TYR A 176 11.20 10.28 -2.24
CA TYR A 176 9.81 10.64 -2.48
C TYR A 176 8.95 10.10 -1.33
N LEU A 177 8.28 10.98 -0.61
CA LEU A 177 7.43 10.62 0.52
C LEU A 177 5.98 10.40 0.06
N ALA A 178 5.60 9.13 -0.06
CA ALA A 178 4.23 8.70 -0.28
C ALA A 178 3.51 8.62 1.08
N ALA A 179 2.88 9.71 1.51
CA ALA A 179 2.12 9.78 2.76
C ALA A 179 0.83 10.60 2.57
N GLY A 180 -0.19 10.37 3.40
CA GLY A 180 -1.40 11.20 3.39
C GLY A 180 -1.14 12.65 3.83
N ASP A 181 -2.08 13.55 3.56
CA ASP A 181 -1.97 14.98 3.91
C ASP A 181 -1.90 15.22 5.45
N GLY A 182 -2.31 14.24 6.25
CA GLY A 182 -2.29 14.30 7.72
C GLY A 182 -1.06 13.67 8.38
N LEU A 183 0.07 13.54 7.68
CA LEU A 183 1.27 12.95 8.28
C LEU A 183 1.73 13.75 9.51
N MET A 184 1.89 13.07 10.65
CA MET A 184 2.38 13.67 11.88
C MET A 184 3.89 13.53 12.02
N GLU A 185 4.53 14.47 12.72
CA GLU A 185 5.93 14.41 13.17
C GLU A 185 6.97 14.21 12.05
N ILE A 186 6.72 14.78 10.86
CA ILE A 186 7.57 14.63 9.67
C ILE A 186 9.03 15.05 9.92
N GLU A 187 9.25 15.98 10.85
CA GLU A 187 10.54 16.48 11.30
C GLU A 187 11.46 15.36 11.80
N GLY A 188 10.90 14.29 12.36
CA GLY A 188 11.66 13.11 12.77
C GLY A 188 12.35 12.39 11.60
N LEU A 189 11.84 12.56 10.38
CA LEU A 189 12.50 12.06 9.16
C LEU A 189 13.37 13.14 8.52
N THR A 190 12.85 14.35 8.34
CA THR A 190 13.51 15.41 7.56
C THR A 190 14.72 16.04 8.25
N SER A 191 14.83 15.91 9.57
CA SER A 191 16.04 16.29 10.32
C SER A 191 17.26 15.42 9.99
N ILE A 192 17.04 14.19 9.49
CA ILE A 192 18.09 13.24 9.11
C ILE A 192 18.25 13.14 7.60
N TYR A 193 17.14 13.10 6.86
CA TYR A 193 17.10 13.02 5.40
C TYR A 193 16.61 14.36 4.84
N SER A 194 17.52 15.19 4.35
CA SER A 194 17.19 16.54 3.86
C SER A 194 16.53 16.54 2.48
N ASN A 195 16.76 15.51 1.67
CA ASN A 195 16.33 15.45 0.28
C ASN A 195 14.96 14.77 0.14
N VAL A 196 14.00 15.16 0.98
CA VAL A 196 12.64 14.61 0.99
C VAL A 196 11.72 15.48 0.14
N VAL A 197 11.03 14.86 -0.82
CA VAL A 197 10.12 15.50 -1.75
C VAL A 197 8.73 14.89 -1.61
N THR A 198 7.70 15.73 -1.53
CA THR A 198 6.29 15.30 -1.47
C THR A 198 5.57 15.65 -2.77
N LYS A 199 4.46 14.96 -3.04
CA LYS A 199 3.54 15.35 -4.14
C LYS A 199 3.05 16.80 -4.02
N SER A 200 2.79 17.30 -2.82
CA SER A 200 2.32 18.68 -2.59
C SER A 200 3.39 19.73 -2.88
N ALA A 201 4.66 19.38 -2.75
CA ALA A 201 5.77 20.26 -3.13
C ALA A 201 5.94 20.37 -4.66
N LEU A 202 5.56 19.32 -5.41
CA LEU A 202 5.75 19.22 -6.86
C LEU A 202 4.50 19.55 -7.67
N LEU A 203 3.32 19.31 -7.11
CA LEU A 203 2.02 19.69 -7.66
C LEU A 203 1.40 20.68 -6.68
N SER A 204 1.41 21.96 -7.07
CA SER A 204 0.79 23.04 -6.30
C SER A 204 -0.32 23.71 -7.10
N GLY A 205 -1.22 24.41 -6.41
CA GLY A 205 -2.37 25.12 -6.97
C GLY A 205 -3.73 24.51 -6.62
N GLU A 206 -4.80 25.24 -6.92
CA GLU A 206 -6.19 24.87 -6.59
C GLU A 206 -6.58 23.46 -7.10
N ASP A 207 -6.09 23.08 -8.28
CA ASP A 207 -6.31 21.76 -8.89
C ASP A 207 -5.75 20.58 -8.07
N PHE A 208 -4.74 20.83 -7.23
CA PHE A 208 -4.17 19.81 -6.34
C PHE A 208 -4.86 19.83 -4.96
N GLU A 209 -5.21 21.01 -4.45
CA GLU A 209 -5.90 21.16 -3.17
C GLU A 209 -7.31 20.56 -3.19
N THR A 210 -8.03 20.75 -4.30
CA THR A 210 -9.38 20.18 -4.52
C THR A 210 -9.37 18.69 -4.89
N MET A 211 -8.18 18.10 -5.06
CA MET A 211 -8.05 16.71 -5.49
C MET A 211 -8.48 15.74 -4.40
N HIS A 212 -9.41 14.84 -4.73
CA HIS A 212 -9.85 13.79 -3.82
C HIS A 212 -8.69 12.88 -3.37
N GLY A 213 -8.71 12.42 -2.11
CA GLY A 213 -7.64 11.61 -1.50
C GLY A 213 -7.28 10.35 -2.31
N ASN A 214 -8.28 9.68 -2.90
CA ASN A 214 -8.03 8.51 -3.77
C ASN A 214 -7.18 8.85 -5.00
N THR A 215 -7.37 10.04 -5.57
CA THR A 215 -6.60 10.51 -6.73
C THR A 215 -5.15 10.81 -6.32
N LYS A 216 -4.96 11.44 -5.15
CA LYS A 216 -3.62 11.64 -4.57
C LYS A 216 -2.91 10.31 -4.28
N ALA A 217 -3.61 9.32 -3.71
CA ALA A 217 -3.06 7.98 -3.47
C ALA A 217 -2.70 7.24 -4.77
N ALA A 218 -3.47 7.44 -5.84
CA ALA A 218 -3.15 6.88 -7.16
C ALA A 218 -1.88 7.52 -7.79
N LEU A 219 -1.61 8.80 -7.53
CA LEU A 219 -0.33 9.43 -7.88
C LEU A 219 0.83 8.80 -7.11
N ASP A 220 0.68 8.66 -5.79
CA ASP A 220 1.69 8.01 -4.95
C ASP A 220 1.98 6.58 -5.41
N TYR A 221 0.94 5.82 -5.79
CA TYR A 221 1.08 4.49 -6.36
C TYR A 221 1.90 4.52 -7.66
N CYS A 222 1.59 5.43 -8.59
CA CYS A 222 2.30 5.53 -9.85
C CYS A 222 3.79 5.87 -9.66
N VAL A 223 4.08 6.81 -8.77
CA VAL A 223 5.46 7.18 -8.44
C VAL A 223 6.19 5.98 -7.81
N SER A 224 5.55 5.30 -6.86
CA SER A 224 6.12 4.15 -6.13
C SER A 224 6.46 2.95 -7.03
N ILE A 225 5.61 2.63 -8.02
CA ILE A 225 5.86 1.50 -8.93
C ILE A 225 6.92 1.80 -10.01
N ASN A 226 7.39 3.04 -10.08
CA ASN A 226 8.40 3.51 -11.03
C ASN A 226 9.67 4.03 -10.35
N SER A 227 9.79 3.90 -9.02
CA SER A 227 10.98 4.34 -8.28
C SER A 227 12.15 3.36 -8.36
N ASP A 228 13.37 3.86 -8.16
CA ASP A 228 14.58 3.01 -8.15
C ASP A 228 14.56 2.02 -6.98
N SER A 229 14.01 2.45 -5.84
CA SER A 229 13.76 1.59 -4.68
C SER A 229 12.46 1.98 -3.99
N TYR A 230 11.84 1.03 -3.28
CA TYR A 230 10.62 1.22 -2.53
C TYR A 230 10.76 0.68 -1.11
N MET A 231 10.38 1.49 -0.12
CA MET A 231 10.27 1.08 1.26
C MET A 231 8.91 1.46 1.82
N ALA A 232 8.35 0.63 2.70
CA ALA A 232 7.11 0.95 3.40
C ALA A 232 7.20 0.68 4.89
N THR A 233 6.60 1.56 5.69
CA THR A 233 6.54 1.41 7.16
C THR A 233 5.37 0.54 7.62
N TYR A 234 4.35 0.37 6.77
CA TYR A 234 3.15 -0.40 7.05
C TYR A 234 2.79 -1.26 5.84
N PHE A 235 2.47 -2.54 6.04
CA PHE A 235 2.07 -3.43 4.95
C PHE A 235 0.54 -3.41 4.76
N GLY A 236 0.06 -2.43 3.99
CA GLY A 236 -1.33 -2.21 3.66
C GLY A 236 -1.74 -2.73 2.28
N ASN A 237 -2.89 -2.25 1.79
CA ASN A 237 -3.38 -2.63 0.45
C ASN A 237 -2.55 -1.99 -0.67
N MET A 238 -2.11 -0.74 -0.47
CA MET A 238 -1.24 -0.05 -1.42
C MET A 238 0.09 -0.80 -1.58
N ASP A 239 0.73 -1.20 -0.48
CA ASP A 239 2.04 -1.85 -0.48
C ASP A 239 2.00 -3.22 -1.17
N LYS A 240 0.89 -3.96 -1.02
CA LYS A 240 0.63 -5.20 -1.78
C LYS A 240 0.57 -4.94 -3.28
N MET A 241 -0.13 -3.87 -3.69
CA MET A 241 -0.22 -3.51 -5.11
C MET A 241 1.12 -3.04 -5.66
N VAL A 242 1.85 -2.20 -4.91
CA VAL A 242 3.15 -1.67 -5.31
C VAL A 242 4.17 -2.79 -5.44
N ALA A 243 4.33 -3.64 -4.43
CA ALA A 243 5.30 -4.74 -4.48
C ALA A 243 5.02 -5.70 -5.64
N ALA A 244 3.76 -6.06 -5.86
CA ALA A 244 3.38 -6.92 -6.97
C ALA A 244 3.63 -6.27 -8.35
N MET A 245 3.27 -5.00 -8.52
CA MET A 245 3.52 -4.28 -9.77
C MET A 245 5.01 -4.05 -10.04
N ARG A 246 5.80 -3.74 -9.00
CA ARG A 246 7.27 -3.64 -9.10
C ARG A 246 7.87 -4.98 -9.50
N ALA A 247 7.46 -6.08 -8.86
CA ALA A 247 7.91 -7.42 -9.23
C ALA A 247 7.52 -7.80 -10.66
N PHE A 248 6.30 -7.44 -11.11
CA PHE A 248 5.84 -7.60 -12.49
C PHE A 248 6.71 -6.84 -13.49
N LYS A 249 7.19 -5.64 -13.13
CA LYS A 249 8.12 -4.82 -13.93
C LYS A 249 9.59 -5.25 -13.83
N GLY A 250 9.93 -6.26 -13.02
CA GLY A 250 11.32 -6.67 -12.78
C GLY A 250 12.10 -5.76 -11.82
N LEU A 251 11.41 -4.92 -11.04
CA LEU A 251 12.00 -4.00 -10.07
C LEU A 251 12.07 -4.64 -8.67
N TYR A 252 13.22 -5.22 -8.32
CA TYR A 252 13.42 -5.99 -7.09
C TYR A 252 14.21 -5.23 -6.00
N LYS A 253 13.98 -3.93 -5.86
CA LYS A 253 14.44 -3.14 -4.70
C LYS A 253 13.22 -2.67 -3.91
N THR A 254 12.60 -3.57 -3.18
CA THR A 254 11.34 -3.40 -2.45
C THR A 254 11.49 -4.03 -1.07
N LEU A 255 11.29 -3.23 -0.01
CA LEU A 255 11.46 -3.68 1.38
C LEU A 255 10.32 -3.14 2.27
N PHE A 256 9.87 -3.95 3.23
CA PHE A 256 8.93 -3.52 4.25
C PHE A 256 9.62 -3.48 5.60
N LEU A 257 9.54 -2.34 6.28
CA LEU A 257 10.20 -2.15 7.55
C LEU A 257 9.44 -2.89 8.66
N SER A 258 10.18 -3.63 9.48
CA SER A 258 9.65 -4.47 10.54
C SER A 258 9.37 -3.66 11.80
N ARG A 259 8.13 -3.15 11.87
CA ARG A 259 7.52 -2.57 13.09
C ARG A 259 7.72 -3.44 14.32
N ARG A 260 7.55 -4.74 14.14
CA ARG A 260 7.71 -5.75 15.19
C ARG A 260 9.15 -5.82 15.68
N ALA A 261 10.14 -5.90 14.78
CA ALA A 261 11.54 -6.00 15.18
C ALA A 261 11.97 -4.76 15.97
N PHE A 262 11.61 -3.56 15.48
CA PHE A 262 11.89 -2.32 16.19
C PHE A 262 11.29 -2.31 17.60
N ALA A 263 9.98 -2.61 17.72
CA ALA A 263 9.29 -2.67 19.01
C ALA A 263 9.89 -3.71 19.97
N GLU A 264 10.13 -4.94 19.49
CA GLU A 264 10.68 -5.99 20.34
C GLU A 264 12.09 -5.66 20.84
N PHE A 265 12.97 -5.14 19.99
CA PHE A 265 14.35 -4.81 20.38
C PHE A 265 14.40 -3.65 21.35
N THR A 266 13.68 -2.57 21.08
CA THR A 266 13.57 -1.44 22.01
C THR A 266 12.94 -1.85 23.35
N SER A 267 11.94 -2.72 23.35
CA SER A 267 11.34 -3.24 24.60
C SER A 267 12.28 -4.10 25.43
N ARG A 268 13.38 -4.59 24.85
CA ARG A 268 14.46 -5.31 25.53
C ARG A 268 15.59 -4.38 25.98
N GLY A 269 15.46 -3.08 25.79
CA GLY A 269 16.46 -2.08 26.14
C GLY A 269 17.60 -1.94 25.14
N LEU A 270 17.44 -2.45 23.89
CA LEU A 270 18.43 -2.15 22.85
C LEU A 270 18.28 -0.72 22.38
N GLU A 271 19.41 0.01 22.35
CA GLU A 271 19.52 1.39 21.88
C GLU A 271 20.81 1.56 21.07
N GLY A 272 20.94 2.69 20.37
CA GLY A 272 22.16 3.05 19.63
C GLY A 272 22.68 1.94 18.70
N LYS A 273 23.99 1.68 18.73
CA LYS A 273 24.66 0.71 17.86
C LYS A 273 24.12 -0.72 18.00
N PRO A 274 23.93 -1.29 19.21
CA PRO A 274 23.29 -2.61 19.37
C PRO A 274 21.92 -2.71 18.68
N LEU A 275 21.08 -1.67 18.77
CA LEU A 275 19.78 -1.64 18.10
C LEU A 275 19.95 -1.62 16.58
N MET A 276 20.88 -0.82 16.05
CA MET A 276 21.17 -0.79 14.61
C MET A 276 21.60 -2.16 14.08
N GLU A 277 22.50 -2.85 14.78
CA GLU A 277 22.97 -4.19 14.38
C GLU A 277 21.83 -5.22 14.40
N ALA A 278 20.98 -5.18 15.43
CA ALA A 278 19.83 -6.06 15.53
C ALA A 278 18.80 -5.80 14.41
N LEU A 279 18.53 -4.53 14.10
CA LEU A 279 17.64 -4.13 13.01
C LEU A 279 18.21 -4.53 11.65
N TRP A 280 19.50 -4.30 11.40
CA TRP A 280 20.15 -4.77 10.17
C TRP A 280 19.96 -6.27 10.00
N LYS A 281 20.27 -7.06 11.04
CA LYS A 281 20.10 -8.51 11.02
C LYS A 281 18.65 -8.93 10.76
N ALA A 282 17.68 -8.24 11.36
CA ALA A 282 16.26 -8.54 11.19
C ALA A 282 15.73 -8.27 9.77
N HIS A 283 16.34 -7.35 9.03
CA HIS A 283 15.93 -7.00 7.67
C HIS A 283 16.83 -7.59 6.58
N LYS A 284 18.01 -8.12 6.92
CA LYS A 284 19.05 -8.52 5.98
C LYS A 284 18.55 -9.39 4.84
N ASP A 285 17.81 -10.45 5.16
CA ASP A 285 17.35 -11.41 4.14
C ASP A 285 16.35 -10.77 3.16
N ASP A 286 15.42 -9.97 3.68
CA ASP A 286 14.43 -9.27 2.85
C ASP A 286 15.06 -8.12 2.07
N PHE A 287 16.07 -7.45 2.65
CA PHE A 287 16.85 -6.40 1.98
C PHE A 287 17.64 -6.98 0.80
N ILE A 288 18.29 -8.13 0.98
CA ILE A 288 19.04 -8.82 -0.09
C ILE A 288 18.10 -9.36 -1.17
N LYS A 289 16.95 -9.94 -0.79
CA LYS A 289 15.95 -10.43 -1.75
C LYS A 289 15.33 -9.29 -2.54
N GLY A 290 14.99 -8.19 -1.85
CA GLY A 290 14.41 -6.97 -2.41
C GLY A 290 13.08 -7.15 -3.16
N ARG A 291 12.42 -8.30 -3.06
CA ARG A 291 11.14 -8.58 -3.75
C ARG A 291 9.92 -8.05 -2.98
N GLY A 292 10.10 -7.53 -1.77
CA GLY A 292 9.02 -7.30 -0.82
C GLY A 292 8.46 -8.61 -0.24
N SER A 293 7.32 -8.52 0.43
CA SER A 293 6.63 -9.66 1.05
C SER A 293 5.28 -9.96 0.40
N ALA A 294 4.82 -11.20 0.56
CA ALA A 294 3.49 -11.68 0.13
C ALA A 294 3.14 -11.38 -1.33
N LEU A 295 4.12 -11.55 -2.23
CA LEU A 295 3.87 -11.64 -3.66
C LEU A 295 2.95 -12.84 -3.94
N SER A 296 2.01 -12.68 -4.88
CA SER A 296 1.19 -13.81 -5.32
C SER A 296 2.06 -14.88 -5.97
N ASP A 297 1.60 -16.13 -5.94
CA ASP A 297 2.26 -17.28 -6.59
C ASP A 297 2.54 -17.04 -8.08
N CYS A 298 1.80 -16.11 -8.69
CA CYS A 298 1.97 -15.66 -10.07
C CYS A 298 3.34 -15.04 -10.36
N PHE A 299 4.06 -14.56 -9.34
CA PHE A 299 5.38 -13.94 -9.46
C PHE A 299 6.52 -14.83 -8.94
N CYS A 300 6.21 -15.97 -8.35
CA CYS A 300 7.19 -16.81 -7.66
C CYS A 300 7.81 -17.89 -8.57
N GLU A 301 7.14 -18.32 -9.63
CA GLU A 301 7.54 -19.55 -10.36
C GLU A 301 7.66 -19.42 -11.90
N PHE A 302 7.40 -18.24 -12.50
CA PHE A 302 7.45 -18.11 -13.96
C PHE A 302 8.43 -17.03 -14.41
N LYS A 303 9.68 -17.42 -14.67
CA LYS A 303 10.38 -16.89 -15.84
C LYS A 303 9.92 -17.75 -17.02
N LEU A 304 9.06 -17.21 -17.87
CA LEU A 304 8.81 -17.80 -19.19
C LEU A 304 10.03 -17.51 -20.07
#